data_AF-A0A1B2DFL0-F1
#
_entry.id   AF-A0A1B2DFL0-F1
#
_cell.length_a   1.000
_cell.length_b   1.000
_cell.length_c   1.000
_cell.angle_alpha   90.00
_cell.angle_beta   90.00
_cell.angle_gamma   90.00
#
_symmetry.space_group_name_H-M   'P 1'
#
loop_
_entity.id
_entity.type
_entity.pdbx_description
1 polymer ?
#
loop_
_entity_poly.entity_id
_entity_poly.type
_entity_poly.pdbx_seq_one_letter_code
_entity_poly.pdbx_strand_id
1 'polypeptide(L)'
;MNKKRQRSSLVLVIVMAFVFVSGAAAVYFLKANHKEAPAGADAADSVRLEVKKVGPEMLVVEGANGEKVELAIGDIPLYKEYLGLQADVADIEKEVERTQVETLDIADQERFILLKYNCANKQCSTILVKESNSGLVSVGLADGIFQDYKLSPEKNRLLLRFGYNEGGQVVRHVLFAVDLVRMKVIPYERAELAKVYMFTPTWPIPDYEWVDNDQFWMASADLQSSQAGFEEVRNWFASSERKIKKMTILLNQEERLDAYSMP
;
A
#
# COMPACT_ATOMS: atom_id res chain seq x y z
N MET A 1 12.59 63.49 -15.82
CA MET A 1 11.50 63.57 -14.82
C MET A 1 10.37 62.64 -15.24
N ASN A 2 10.17 61.51 -14.55
CA ASN A 2 8.94 60.73 -14.69
C ASN A 2 8.64 59.96 -13.37
N LYS A 3 7.96 60.66 -12.45
CA LYS A 3 7.46 60.15 -11.15
C LYS A 3 6.17 59.37 -11.41
N LYS A 4 6.24 58.08 -11.74
CA LYS A 4 5.05 57.21 -11.70
C LYS A 4 5.29 55.72 -11.50
N ARG A 5 6.45 55.32 -10.96
CA ARG A 5 6.80 53.90 -10.71
C ARG A 5 6.91 53.51 -9.23
N GLN A 6 6.40 54.32 -8.30
CA GLN A 6 6.67 54.18 -6.86
C GLN A 6 5.43 54.04 -5.97
N ARG A 7 4.28 53.59 -6.52
CA ARG A 7 3.04 53.41 -5.72
C ARG A 7 2.52 51.96 -5.62
N SER A 8 3.08 51.01 -6.35
CA SER A 8 2.57 49.62 -6.32
C SER A 8 3.25 48.71 -5.29
N SER A 9 4.33 49.15 -4.64
CA SER A 9 5.10 48.31 -3.69
C SER A 9 4.74 48.53 -2.22
N LEU A 10 3.89 49.52 -1.90
CA LEU A 10 3.53 49.86 -0.52
C LEU A 10 2.27 49.12 -0.02
N VAL A 11 1.38 48.72 -0.94
CA VAL A 11 0.12 48.03 -0.59
C VAL A 11 0.35 46.55 -0.28
N LEU A 12 1.40 45.94 -0.85
CA LEU A 12 1.72 44.52 -0.64
C LEU A 12 2.34 44.23 0.75
N VAL A 13 2.97 45.22 1.39
CA VAL A 13 3.63 45.05 2.70
C VAL A 13 2.64 45.13 3.86
N ILE A 14 1.50 45.81 3.70
CA ILE A 14 0.50 45.97 4.76
C ILE A 14 -0.38 44.71 4.92
N VAL A 15 -0.57 43.91 3.88
CA VAL A 15 -1.36 42.67 3.95
C VAL A 15 -0.58 41.52 4.63
N MET A 16 0.76 41.53 4.56
CA MET A 16 1.58 40.52 5.25
C MET A 16 1.75 40.74 6.76
N ALA A 17 1.44 41.94 7.28
CA ALA A 17 1.56 42.22 8.71
C ALA A 17 0.32 41.78 9.53
N PHE A 18 -0.81 41.47 8.90
CA PHE A 18 -2.06 41.11 9.61
C PHE A 18 -2.32 39.60 9.76
N VAL A 19 -1.51 38.73 9.15
CA VAL A 19 -1.69 37.26 9.27
C VAL A 19 -0.83 36.66 10.39
N PHE A 20 0.10 37.41 10.98
CA PHE A 20 0.96 36.90 12.06
C PHE A 20 0.50 37.25 13.50
N VAL A 21 -0.65 37.89 13.69
CA VAL A 21 -1.16 38.24 15.03
C VAL A 21 -2.22 37.26 15.56
N SER A 22 -2.73 36.32 14.76
CA SER A 22 -3.70 35.31 15.22
C SER A 22 -3.09 33.97 15.68
N GLY A 23 -1.76 33.77 15.55
CA GLY A 23 -1.08 32.51 15.89
C GLY A 23 -0.53 32.40 17.31
N ALA A 24 -0.46 33.48 18.08
CA ALA A 24 0.17 33.48 19.42
C ALA A 24 -0.81 33.34 20.60
N ALA A 25 -2.12 33.47 20.38
CA ALA A 25 -3.12 33.39 21.47
C ALA A 25 -3.54 31.94 21.81
N ALA A 26 -3.40 30.98 20.88
CA ALA A 26 -3.80 29.59 21.12
C ALA A 26 -2.78 28.77 21.93
N VAL A 27 -1.50 29.17 21.92
CA VAL A 27 -0.43 28.47 22.66
C VAL A 27 -0.36 28.93 24.13
N TYR A 28 -0.86 30.12 24.46
CA TYR A 28 -0.85 30.62 25.85
C TYR A 28 -1.96 29.99 26.72
N PHE A 29 -3.04 29.48 26.12
CA PHE A 29 -4.13 28.82 26.87
C PHE A 29 -3.85 27.36 27.25
N LEU A 30 -2.87 26.70 26.61
CA LEU A 30 -2.47 25.33 26.97
C LEU A 30 -1.36 25.25 28.02
N LYS A 31 -0.75 26.39 28.42
CA LYS A 31 0.38 26.41 29.37
C LYS A 31 0.06 27.01 30.75
N ALA A 32 -1.15 27.51 30.98
CA ALA A 32 -1.54 28.16 32.24
C ALA A 32 -2.37 27.29 33.21
N ASN A 33 -2.65 26.02 32.89
CA ASN A 33 -3.41 25.11 33.76
C ASN A 33 -2.58 24.01 34.45
N HIS A 34 -1.25 24.07 34.41
CA HIS A 34 -0.44 23.36 35.39
C HIS A 34 -0.37 24.18 36.69
N LYS A 35 -1.40 24.01 37.53
CA LYS A 35 -1.29 24.30 38.96
C LYS A 35 -1.10 22.98 39.69
N GLU A 36 -0.06 22.97 40.52
CA GLU A 36 0.36 21.89 41.40
C GLU A 36 -0.77 21.41 42.31
N ALA A 37 -0.73 20.11 42.61
CA ALA A 37 -1.66 19.37 43.42
C ALA A 37 -1.71 19.84 44.89
N PRO A 38 -2.81 19.55 45.61
CA PRO A 38 -2.74 19.23 47.02
C PRO A 38 -2.75 17.70 47.23
N ALA A 39 -1.98 17.29 48.22
CA ALA A 39 -1.76 15.92 48.65
C ALA A 39 -2.99 15.27 49.31
N GLY A 40 -3.08 13.94 49.15
CA GLY A 40 -3.62 13.02 50.14
C GLY A 40 -5.09 12.60 49.96
N ALA A 41 -5.29 11.38 49.44
CA ALA A 41 -6.18 10.36 50.02
C ALA A 41 -6.16 9.11 49.12
N ASP A 42 -5.91 7.96 49.74
CA ASP A 42 -5.92 6.63 49.16
C ASP A 42 -7.25 6.30 48.46
N ALA A 43 -7.17 5.86 47.20
CA ALA A 43 -8.18 5.01 46.58
C ALA A 43 -7.60 4.30 45.35
N ALA A 44 -7.24 3.04 45.57
CA ALA A 44 -7.40 1.91 44.66
C ALA A 44 -7.24 2.13 43.14
N ASP A 45 -6.16 1.54 42.63
CA ASP A 45 -6.22 0.52 41.59
C ASP A 45 -6.97 0.88 40.30
N SER A 46 -6.24 1.44 39.33
CA SER A 46 -6.60 1.31 37.92
C SER A 46 -5.57 0.45 37.21
N VAL A 47 -5.46 -0.81 37.64
CA VAL A 47 -5.06 -1.89 36.72
C VAL A 47 -6.11 -1.93 35.61
N ARG A 48 -5.84 -1.23 34.51
CA ARG A 48 -6.53 -1.42 33.24
C ARG A 48 -6.01 -2.74 32.65
N LEU A 49 -6.46 -3.85 33.19
CA LEU A 49 -6.41 -5.15 32.52
C LEU A 49 -7.33 -5.05 31.31
N GLU A 50 -6.78 -4.70 30.16
CA GLU A 50 -7.50 -4.90 28.90
C GLU A 50 -7.82 -6.39 28.77
N VAL A 51 -9.13 -6.70 28.80
CA VAL A 51 -9.62 -8.06 28.60
C VAL A 51 -9.28 -8.48 27.18
N LYS A 52 -8.42 -9.49 27.14
CA LYS A 52 -7.97 -10.30 26.02
C LYS A 52 -9.06 -10.51 24.97
N LYS A 53 -8.95 -9.83 23.81
CA LYS A 53 -9.67 -10.28 22.61
C LYS A 53 -9.10 -11.61 22.17
N VAL A 54 -9.95 -12.63 22.10
CA VAL A 54 -9.59 -13.92 21.52
C VAL A 54 -10.55 -14.16 20.37
N GLY A 55 -10.06 -13.87 19.16
CA GLY A 55 -10.68 -14.28 17.91
C GLY A 55 -10.08 -15.59 17.40
N PRO A 56 -10.34 -15.98 16.15
CA PRO A 56 -9.71 -17.14 15.52
C PRO A 56 -8.18 -17.06 15.61
N GLU A 57 -7.55 -18.19 15.93
CA GLU A 57 -6.09 -18.32 16.00
C GLU A 57 -5.52 -18.88 14.68
N MET A 58 -6.36 -19.51 13.87
CA MET A 58 -5.99 -20.16 12.62
C MET A 58 -6.81 -19.60 11.45
N LEU A 59 -6.17 -19.48 10.30
CA LEU A 59 -6.82 -19.25 9.02
C LEU A 59 -6.83 -20.57 8.24
N VAL A 60 -8.01 -21.02 7.82
CA VAL A 60 -8.13 -22.21 6.97
C VAL A 60 -8.04 -21.79 5.51
N VAL A 61 -7.03 -22.28 4.82
CA VAL A 61 -6.75 -22.06 3.42
C VAL A 61 -7.09 -23.33 2.64
N GLU A 62 -7.92 -23.20 1.62
CA GLU A 62 -8.14 -24.30 0.68
C GLU A 62 -7.09 -24.23 -0.43
N GLY A 63 -6.26 -25.26 -0.53
CA GLY A 63 -5.27 -25.42 -1.60
C GLY A 63 -5.92 -25.85 -2.91
N ALA A 64 -5.15 -25.82 -4.00
CA ALA A 64 -5.64 -26.07 -5.36
C ALA A 64 -6.31 -27.45 -5.56
N ASN A 65 -5.98 -28.43 -4.70
CA ASN A 65 -6.52 -29.79 -4.75
C ASN A 65 -7.68 -30.03 -3.75
N GLY A 66 -8.21 -28.99 -3.13
CA GLY A 66 -9.21 -29.09 -2.05
C GLY A 66 -8.62 -29.50 -0.69
N GLU A 67 -7.28 -29.56 -0.59
CA GLU A 67 -6.59 -29.74 0.69
C GLU A 67 -6.83 -28.52 1.58
N LYS A 68 -7.04 -28.73 2.88
CA LYS A 68 -7.16 -27.64 3.85
C LYS A 68 -5.84 -27.48 4.58
N VAL A 69 -5.30 -26.28 4.52
CA VAL A 69 -4.07 -25.85 5.17
C VAL A 69 -4.45 -24.88 6.28
N GLU A 70 -3.98 -25.12 7.49
CA GLU A 70 -4.24 -24.22 8.61
C GLU A 70 -3.01 -23.35 8.84
N LEU A 71 -3.15 -22.04 8.62
CA LEU A 71 -2.11 -21.05 8.90
C LEU A 71 -2.37 -20.43 10.27
N ALA A 72 -1.39 -20.46 11.17
CA ALA A 72 -1.50 -19.74 12.42
C ALA A 72 -1.45 -18.23 12.15
N ILE A 73 -2.51 -17.50 12.53
CA ILE A 73 -2.58 -16.04 12.37
C ILE A 73 -1.43 -15.37 13.15
N GLY A 74 -1.01 -15.98 14.27
CA GLY A 74 0.13 -15.57 15.06
C GLY A 74 1.45 -15.46 14.29
N ASP A 75 1.61 -16.27 13.23
CA ASP A 75 2.82 -16.37 12.41
C ASP A 75 2.79 -15.43 11.19
N ILE A 76 1.73 -14.62 11.06
CA ILE A 76 1.57 -13.63 9.99
C ILE A 76 1.42 -12.25 10.64
N PRO A 77 2.52 -11.61 11.07
CA PRO A 77 2.48 -10.42 11.92
C PRO A 77 1.63 -9.28 11.37
N LEU A 78 1.73 -8.99 10.07
CA LEU A 78 0.97 -7.92 9.41
C LEU A 78 -0.54 -8.18 9.46
N TYR A 79 -0.97 -9.43 9.29
CA TYR A 79 -2.38 -9.79 9.34
C TYR A 79 -2.90 -9.77 10.78
N LYS A 80 -2.10 -10.27 11.73
CA LYS A 80 -2.41 -10.19 13.16
C LYS A 80 -2.58 -8.75 13.63
N GLU A 81 -1.68 -7.85 13.21
CA GLU A 81 -1.76 -6.42 13.53
C GLU A 81 -3.06 -5.83 12.99
N TYR A 82 -3.39 -6.09 11.72
CA TYR A 82 -4.64 -5.65 11.11
C TYR A 82 -5.89 -6.12 11.88
N LEU A 83 -5.93 -7.40 12.28
CA LEU A 83 -7.05 -7.92 13.09
C LEU A 83 -7.08 -7.30 14.50
N GLY A 84 -5.93 -6.90 15.04
CA GLY A 84 -5.83 -6.17 16.30
C GLY A 84 -6.48 -4.78 16.27
N LEU A 85 -6.64 -4.18 15.08
CA LEU A 85 -7.27 -2.87 14.90
C LEU A 85 -8.81 -2.92 14.96
N GLN A 86 -9.42 -4.10 14.91
CA GLN A 86 -10.88 -4.23 14.93
C GLN A 86 -11.47 -3.81 16.28
N ALA A 87 -12.76 -3.50 16.36
CA ALA A 87 -13.39 -2.96 17.58
C ALA A 87 -13.73 -4.04 18.61
N ASP A 88 -14.14 -5.23 18.18
CA ASP A 88 -14.42 -6.39 19.04
C ASP A 88 -14.04 -7.73 18.37
N VAL A 89 -14.42 -8.87 18.96
CA VAL A 89 -14.12 -10.22 18.42
C VAL A 89 -15.00 -10.57 17.22
N ALA A 90 -16.25 -10.10 17.19
CA ALA A 90 -17.15 -10.38 16.08
C ALA A 90 -16.67 -9.69 14.78
N ASP A 91 -16.09 -8.50 14.89
CA ASP A 91 -15.43 -7.83 13.76
C ASP A 91 -14.19 -8.60 13.29
N ILE A 92 -13.39 -9.19 14.20
CA ILE A 92 -12.24 -10.03 13.84
C ILE A 92 -12.71 -11.25 13.05
N GLU A 93 -13.69 -11.98 13.57
CA GLU A 93 -14.25 -13.18 12.91
C GLU A 93 -14.76 -12.82 11.50
N LYS A 94 -15.48 -11.72 11.38
CA LYS A 94 -16.01 -11.24 10.11
C LYS A 94 -14.92 -10.85 9.10
N GLU A 95 -13.84 -10.22 9.53
CA GLU A 95 -12.72 -9.92 8.63
C GLU A 95 -11.93 -11.18 8.24
N VAL A 96 -11.83 -12.17 9.12
CA VAL A 96 -11.28 -13.49 8.78
C VAL A 96 -12.16 -14.22 7.75
N GLU A 97 -13.48 -14.24 7.95
CA GLU A 97 -14.43 -14.83 6.98
C GLU A 97 -14.39 -14.14 5.60
N ARG A 98 -14.10 -12.84 5.57
CA ARG A 98 -13.98 -12.05 4.33
C ARG A 98 -12.63 -12.18 3.64
N THR A 99 -11.63 -12.67 4.36
CA THR A 99 -10.28 -12.82 3.83
C THR A 99 -10.31 -13.88 2.74
N GLN A 100 -9.92 -13.47 1.54
CA GLN A 100 -9.78 -14.37 0.41
C GLN A 100 -8.35 -14.86 0.32
N VAL A 101 -8.23 -16.11 -0.07
CA VAL A 101 -6.95 -16.78 -0.16
C VAL A 101 -6.78 -17.35 -1.56
N GLU A 102 -5.62 -17.11 -2.16
CA GLU A 102 -5.24 -17.67 -3.45
C GLU A 102 -3.86 -18.34 -3.33
N THR A 103 -3.79 -19.64 -3.64
CA THR A 103 -2.51 -20.35 -3.69
C THR A 103 -1.87 -20.15 -5.05
N LEU A 104 -0.59 -19.80 -5.09
CA LEU A 104 0.19 -19.63 -6.30
C LEU A 104 0.96 -20.92 -6.61
N ASP A 105 0.75 -21.46 -7.80
CA ASP A 105 1.45 -22.66 -8.28
C ASP A 105 2.83 -22.28 -8.85
N ILE A 106 3.80 -22.12 -7.95
CA ILE A 106 5.15 -21.60 -8.28
C ILE A 106 6.24 -22.66 -8.10
N ALA A 107 6.18 -23.45 -7.02
CA ALA A 107 7.23 -24.38 -6.62
C ALA A 107 6.67 -25.65 -5.96
N ASP A 108 7.35 -26.78 -6.16
CA ASP A 108 6.84 -28.11 -5.74
C ASP A 108 6.93 -28.38 -4.23
N GLN A 109 7.80 -27.65 -3.50
CA GLN A 109 8.09 -27.91 -2.07
C GLN A 109 7.75 -26.74 -1.14
N GLU A 110 7.31 -25.61 -1.72
CA GLU A 110 6.99 -24.39 -0.99
C GLU A 110 5.61 -23.93 -1.43
N ARG A 111 4.76 -23.56 -0.48
CA ARG A 111 3.42 -23.05 -0.79
C ARG A 111 3.43 -21.54 -0.70
N PHE A 112 3.09 -20.88 -1.80
CA PHE A 112 2.93 -19.43 -1.86
C PHE A 112 1.45 -19.09 -1.83
N ILE A 113 1.06 -18.19 -0.94
CA ILE A 113 -0.34 -17.91 -0.63
C ILE A 113 -0.53 -16.39 -0.62
N LEU A 114 -1.45 -15.88 -1.43
CA LEU A 114 -1.92 -14.50 -1.36
C LEU A 114 -3.09 -14.41 -0.38
N LEU A 115 -2.89 -13.69 0.71
CA LEU A 115 -3.94 -13.31 1.64
C LEU A 115 -4.48 -11.94 1.26
N LYS A 116 -5.72 -11.88 0.77
CA LYS A 116 -6.39 -10.66 0.33
C LYS A 116 -7.45 -10.28 1.36
N TYR A 117 -7.33 -9.09 1.95
CA TYR A 117 -8.16 -8.65 3.08
C TYR A 117 -8.45 -7.15 3.01
N ASN A 118 -9.21 -6.64 3.99
CA ASN A 118 -9.57 -5.22 4.13
C ASN A 118 -10.52 -4.67 3.03
N CYS A 119 -11.09 -3.48 3.24
CA CYS A 119 -12.11 -2.86 2.38
C CYS A 119 -13.38 -3.72 2.17
N ALA A 120 -13.80 -4.47 3.20
CA ALA A 120 -14.91 -5.40 3.11
C ALA A 120 -14.73 -6.37 1.92
N ASN A 121 -15.65 -6.35 0.95
CA ASN A 121 -15.64 -7.30 -0.16
C ASN A 121 -14.68 -6.91 -1.31
N LYS A 122 -13.97 -5.78 -1.22
CA LYS A 122 -13.05 -5.33 -2.28
C LYS A 122 -11.61 -5.82 -2.10
N GLN A 123 -11.25 -6.28 -0.90
CA GLN A 123 -9.91 -6.80 -0.55
C GLN A 123 -8.78 -5.91 -1.05
N CYS A 124 -8.71 -4.71 -0.48
CA CYS A 124 -7.73 -3.72 -0.91
C CYS A 124 -6.30 -4.03 -0.44
N SER A 125 -6.08 -4.88 0.54
CA SER A 125 -4.74 -5.15 1.07
C SER A 125 -4.36 -6.59 0.78
N THR A 126 -3.10 -6.84 0.44
CA THR A 126 -2.62 -8.19 0.16
C THR A 126 -1.30 -8.47 0.88
N ILE A 127 -1.18 -9.67 1.45
CA ILE A 127 0.08 -10.21 1.98
C ILE A 127 0.43 -11.44 1.14
N LEU A 128 1.70 -11.54 0.72
CA LEU A 128 2.23 -12.79 0.19
C LEU A 128 2.85 -13.58 1.34
N VAL A 129 2.37 -14.80 1.55
CA VAL A 129 2.86 -15.74 2.55
C VAL A 129 3.57 -16.88 1.84
N LYS A 130 4.71 -17.28 2.38
CA LYS A 130 5.47 -18.45 1.99
C LYS A 130 5.48 -19.44 3.15
N GLU A 131 4.94 -20.61 2.90
CA GLU A 131 4.98 -21.75 3.82
C GLU A 131 6.03 -22.75 3.33
N SER A 132 6.89 -23.16 4.27
CA SER A 132 7.99 -24.08 4.02
C SER A 132 8.22 -24.95 5.25
N ASN A 133 9.10 -25.96 5.13
CA ASN A 133 9.53 -26.77 6.29
C ASN A 133 10.20 -25.95 7.40
N SER A 134 10.73 -24.77 7.07
CA SER A 134 11.33 -23.82 8.03
C SER A 134 10.32 -22.90 8.71
N GLY A 135 9.04 -22.99 8.36
CA GLY A 135 7.97 -22.15 8.89
C GLY A 135 7.40 -21.17 7.86
N LEU A 136 6.66 -20.19 8.38
CA LEU A 136 5.97 -19.15 7.62
C LEU A 136 6.78 -17.86 7.56
N VAL A 137 6.90 -17.30 6.37
CA VAL A 137 7.46 -15.96 6.13
C VAL A 137 6.47 -15.19 5.29
N SER A 138 6.33 -13.88 5.52
CA SER A 138 5.38 -13.06 4.76
C SER A 138 5.94 -11.69 4.41
N VAL A 139 5.40 -11.08 3.35
CA VAL A 139 5.71 -9.73 2.90
C VAL A 139 4.42 -8.99 2.55
N GLY A 140 4.28 -7.77 3.06
CA GLY A 140 3.16 -6.88 2.73
C GLY A 140 3.28 -6.38 1.30
N LEU A 141 2.19 -6.44 0.54
CA LEU A 141 2.09 -5.96 -0.84
C LEU A 141 1.31 -4.63 -0.90
N ALA A 142 0.92 -4.20 -2.10
CA ALA A 142 0.23 -2.93 -2.29
C ALA A 142 -1.20 -2.93 -1.75
N ASP A 143 -1.63 -1.77 -1.26
CA ASP A 143 -3.02 -1.48 -0.93
C ASP A 143 -3.81 -1.14 -2.22
N GLY A 144 -4.11 -2.15 -3.04
CA GLY A 144 -4.94 -2.07 -4.23
C GLY A 144 -5.63 -3.41 -4.52
N ILE A 145 -6.43 -3.48 -5.58
CA ILE A 145 -7.08 -4.74 -5.99
C ILE A 145 -6.06 -5.57 -6.76
N PHE A 146 -5.64 -6.71 -6.21
CA PHE A 146 -4.78 -7.66 -6.93
C PHE A 146 -5.42 -8.08 -8.25
N GLN A 147 -4.69 -7.94 -9.36
CA GLN A 147 -5.21 -8.30 -10.69
C GLN A 147 -4.61 -9.61 -11.21
N ASP A 148 -3.28 -9.67 -11.25
CA ASP A 148 -2.55 -10.84 -11.73
C ASP A 148 -1.07 -10.76 -11.34
N TYR A 149 -0.35 -11.82 -11.71
CA TYR A 149 1.08 -11.96 -11.50
C TYR A 149 1.75 -12.63 -12.69
N LYS A 150 3.08 -12.44 -12.81
CA LYS A 150 3.94 -13.20 -13.72
C LYS A 150 5.20 -13.67 -13.00
N LEU A 151 5.50 -14.96 -13.13
CA LEU A 151 6.69 -15.57 -12.56
C LEU A 151 7.91 -15.30 -13.46
N SER A 152 9.05 -14.98 -12.86
CA SER A 152 10.28 -14.74 -13.61
C SER A 152 10.79 -16.02 -14.29
N PRO A 153 11.65 -15.91 -15.33
CA PRO A 153 12.20 -17.08 -16.02
C PRO A 153 12.92 -18.07 -15.07
N GLU A 154 13.58 -17.56 -14.04
CA GLU A 154 14.26 -18.38 -13.02
C GLU A 154 13.34 -18.83 -11.87
N LYS A 155 12.06 -18.46 -11.90
CA LYS A 155 11.06 -18.82 -10.89
C LYS A 155 11.37 -18.37 -9.46
N ASN A 156 12.25 -17.39 -9.30
CA ASN A 156 12.66 -16.86 -7.99
C ASN A 156 12.14 -15.44 -7.73
N ARG A 157 11.42 -14.84 -8.68
CA ARG A 157 10.82 -13.51 -8.56
C ARG A 157 9.40 -13.48 -9.11
N LEU A 158 8.57 -12.67 -8.49
CA LEU A 158 7.16 -12.52 -8.86
C LEU A 158 6.88 -11.06 -9.22
N LEU A 159 6.40 -10.82 -10.43
CA LEU A 159 5.93 -9.52 -10.86
C LEU A 159 4.43 -9.45 -10.58
N LEU A 160 3.97 -8.42 -9.85
CA LEU A 160 2.61 -8.32 -9.34
C LEU A 160 1.96 -7.02 -9.82
N ARG A 161 0.75 -7.11 -10.37
CA ARG A 161 -0.03 -5.95 -10.81
C ARG A 161 -1.24 -5.74 -9.92
N PHE A 162 -1.36 -4.51 -9.40
CA PHE A 162 -2.48 -4.08 -8.58
C PHE A 162 -3.25 -2.96 -9.27
N GLY A 163 -4.57 -3.01 -9.21
CA GLY A 163 -5.49 -2.07 -9.86
C GLY A 163 -6.19 -1.15 -8.85
N TYR A 164 -6.38 0.10 -9.28
CA TYR A 164 -7.03 1.17 -8.54
C TYR A 164 -8.16 1.73 -9.38
N ASN A 165 -9.40 1.40 -9.01
CA ASN A 165 -10.60 1.84 -9.71
C ASN A 165 -10.91 3.30 -9.40
N GLU A 166 -11.14 4.12 -10.43
CA GLU A 166 -11.69 5.47 -10.32
C GLU A 166 -13.01 5.53 -11.13
N GLY A 167 -14.10 5.89 -10.45
CA GLY A 167 -15.42 6.10 -11.07
C GLY A 167 -16.03 4.88 -11.78
N GLY A 168 -15.46 3.67 -11.61
CA GLY A 168 -15.88 2.44 -12.30
C GLY A 168 -15.54 2.40 -13.80
N GLN A 169 -14.83 3.40 -14.32
CA GLN A 169 -14.51 3.54 -15.75
C GLN A 169 -13.01 3.56 -16.01
N VAL A 170 -12.23 3.97 -15.00
CA VAL A 170 -10.78 4.06 -15.09
C VAL A 170 -10.17 3.08 -14.11
N VAL A 171 -9.18 2.35 -14.60
CA VAL A 171 -8.29 1.53 -13.78
C VAL A 171 -6.87 2.04 -13.98
N ARG A 172 -6.21 2.39 -12.87
CA ARG A 172 -4.77 2.67 -12.85
C ARG A 172 -4.06 1.58 -12.09
N HIS A 173 -2.75 1.48 -12.30
CA HIS A 173 -2.00 0.36 -11.78
C HIS A 173 -0.76 0.79 -11.05
N VAL A 174 -0.38 -0.03 -10.09
CA VAL A 174 1.02 -0.18 -9.71
C VAL A 174 1.50 -1.57 -10.13
N LEU A 175 2.79 -1.65 -10.43
CA LEU A 175 3.49 -2.86 -10.82
C LEU A 175 4.79 -2.90 -10.02
N PHE A 176 5.17 -4.05 -9.48
CA PHE A 176 6.46 -4.23 -8.81
C PHE A 176 6.81 -5.71 -8.66
N ALA A 177 8.08 -5.97 -8.37
CA ALA A 177 8.60 -7.33 -8.21
C ALA A 177 8.81 -7.68 -6.73
N VAL A 178 8.69 -8.95 -6.41
CA VAL A 178 9.02 -9.56 -5.11
C VAL A 178 10.05 -10.66 -5.32
N ASP A 179 11.05 -10.69 -4.45
CA ASP A 179 12.04 -11.77 -4.32
C ASP A 179 11.41 -12.91 -3.51
N LEU A 180 11.18 -14.07 -4.13
CA LEU A 180 10.51 -15.21 -3.51
C LEU A 180 11.42 -16.01 -2.57
N VAL A 181 12.74 -15.80 -2.67
CA VAL A 181 13.71 -16.43 -1.77
C VAL A 181 13.80 -15.62 -0.49
N ARG A 182 13.94 -14.29 -0.62
CA ARG A 182 14.10 -13.38 0.52
C ARG A 182 12.79 -12.91 1.12
N MET A 183 11.67 -13.10 0.41
CA MET A 183 10.36 -12.56 0.76
C MET A 183 10.40 -11.05 0.98
N LYS A 184 10.93 -10.33 -0.01
CA LYS A 184 11.10 -8.87 0.03
C LYS A 184 10.72 -8.23 -1.29
N VAL A 185 10.22 -7.00 -1.24
CA VAL A 185 9.93 -6.21 -2.43
C VAL A 185 11.23 -5.74 -3.07
N ILE A 186 11.33 -5.86 -4.40
CA ILE A 186 12.46 -5.40 -5.20
C ILE A 186 12.09 -4.05 -5.82
N PRO A 187 12.72 -2.94 -5.42
CA PRO A 187 12.45 -1.65 -6.01
C PRO A 187 13.02 -1.58 -7.43
N TYR A 188 12.52 -0.62 -8.21
CA TYR A 188 13.13 -0.32 -9.51
C TYR A 188 14.49 0.35 -9.29
N GLU A 189 15.42 0.13 -10.22
CA GLU A 189 16.73 0.79 -10.20
C GLU A 189 16.60 2.31 -10.31
N ARG A 190 15.60 2.80 -11.06
CA ARG A 190 15.34 4.24 -11.25
C ARG A 190 14.19 4.72 -10.38
N ALA A 191 14.51 5.56 -9.39
CA ALA A 191 13.55 6.10 -8.43
C ALA A 191 12.41 6.91 -9.10
N GLU A 192 12.69 7.62 -10.21
CA GLU A 192 11.69 8.41 -10.93
C GLU A 192 10.62 7.52 -11.56
N LEU A 193 11.01 6.35 -12.07
CA LEU A 193 10.08 5.36 -12.61
C LEU A 193 9.33 4.66 -11.47
N ALA A 194 10.01 4.36 -10.37
CA ALA A 194 9.38 3.77 -9.19
C ALA A 194 8.26 4.68 -8.67
N LYS A 195 8.52 5.98 -8.54
CA LYS A 195 7.53 6.96 -8.10
C LYS A 195 6.25 6.94 -8.95
N VAL A 196 6.38 6.78 -10.27
CA VAL A 196 5.26 6.89 -11.22
C VAL A 196 4.50 5.58 -11.42
N TYR A 197 5.18 4.43 -11.36
CA TYR A 197 4.61 3.14 -11.76
C TYR A 197 4.64 2.07 -10.66
N MET A 198 5.49 2.23 -9.65
CA MET A 198 5.54 1.33 -8.50
C MET A 198 4.76 1.91 -7.32
N PHE A 199 4.92 3.19 -7.00
CA PHE A 199 4.37 3.77 -5.77
C PHE A 199 3.08 4.57 -5.95
N THR A 200 2.86 5.14 -7.13
CA THR A 200 1.67 5.96 -7.41
C THR A 200 0.88 5.31 -8.53
N PRO A 201 -0.41 4.98 -8.35
CA PRO A 201 -1.25 4.45 -9.42
C PRO A 201 -1.63 5.58 -10.38
N THR A 202 -0.68 5.99 -11.23
CA THR A 202 -0.82 7.17 -12.11
C THR A 202 -1.38 6.80 -13.48
N TRP A 203 -1.00 5.64 -13.99
CA TRP A 203 -1.29 5.24 -15.36
C TRP A 203 -1.90 3.84 -15.42
N PRO A 204 -2.74 3.57 -16.42
CA PRO A 204 -3.08 2.22 -16.80
C PRO A 204 -1.84 1.49 -17.34
N ILE A 205 -1.63 0.27 -16.87
CA ILE A 205 -0.62 -0.68 -17.36
C ILE A 205 -1.36 -1.86 -17.97
N PRO A 206 -1.78 -1.82 -19.25
CA PRO A 206 -2.57 -2.89 -19.86
C PRO A 206 -1.81 -4.21 -20.02
N ASP A 207 -0.49 -4.15 -20.16
CA ASP A 207 0.34 -5.33 -20.44
C ASP A 207 1.75 -5.16 -19.88
N TYR A 208 2.39 -6.26 -19.54
CA TYR A 208 3.76 -6.33 -19.00
C TYR A 208 4.29 -7.75 -19.12
N GLU A 209 5.59 -7.95 -19.27
CA GLU A 209 6.20 -9.28 -19.33
C GLU A 209 7.68 -9.22 -18.93
N TRP A 210 8.17 -10.32 -18.33
CA TRP A 210 9.59 -10.47 -18.06
C TRP A 210 10.41 -10.47 -19.36
N VAL A 211 11.54 -9.76 -19.35
CA VAL A 211 12.53 -9.87 -20.43
C VAL A 211 13.57 -10.91 -20.04
N ASP A 212 14.04 -10.83 -18.80
CA ASP A 212 14.94 -11.75 -18.14
C ASP A 212 14.64 -11.74 -16.63
N ASN A 213 15.54 -12.20 -15.77
CA ASN A 213 15.29 -12.24 -14.34
C ASN A 213 15.40 -10.86 -13.65
N ASP A 214 16.09 -9.90 -14.27
CA ASP A 214 16.46 -8.61 -13.69
C ASP A 214 15.70 -7.43 -14.26
N GLN A 215 14.98 -7.63 -15.36
CA GLN A 215 14.17 -6.59 -15.96
C GLN A 215 12.90 -7.15 -16.62
N PHE A 216 11.91 -6.28 -16.73
CA PHE A 216 10.67 -6.55 -17.45
C PHE A 216 10.32 -5.37 -18.34
N TRP A 217 9.47 -5.57 -19.33
CA TRP A 217 8.86 -4.47 -20.07
C TRP A 217 7.40 -4.30 -19.63
N MET A 218 6.92 -3.07 -19.72
CA MET A 218 5.50 -2.76 -19.51
C MET A 218 4.99 -1.77 -20.56
N ALA A 219 3.72 -1.90 -20.87
CA ALA A 219 2.94 -0.97 -21.65
C ALA A 219 2.22 0.00 -20.70
N SER A 220 2.23 1.29 -21.02
CA SER A 220 1.50 2.33 -20.30
C SER A 220 0.74 3.21 -21.29
N ALA A 221 -0.28 3.93 -20.81
CA ALA A 221 -0.86 5.03 -21.57
C ALA A 221 0.22 6.03 -22.00
N ASP A 222 0.24 6.37 -23.30
CA ASP A 222 1.10 7.42 -23.85
C ASP A 222 0.39 8.78 -23.75
N LEU A 223 0.33 9.29 -22.53
CA LEU A 223 -0.23 10.59 -22.18
C LEU A 223 0.85 11.42 -21.48
N GLN A 224 0.81 12.74 -21.66
CA GLN A 224 1.71 13.63 -20.94
C GLN A 224 1.33 13.67 -19.45
N SER A 225 2.26 13.95 -18.55
CA SER A 225 1.96 14.01 -17.11
C SER A 225 0.88 15.04 -16.75
N SER A 226 0.74 16.11 -17.54
CA SER A 226 -0.36 17.08 -17.42
C SER A 226 -1.75 16.52 -17.77
N GLN A 227 -1.80 15.31 -18.34
CA GLN A 227 -3.00 14.59 -18.79
C GLN A 227 -3.26 13.34 -17.95
N ALA A 228 -2.77 13.29 -16.70
CA ALA A 228 -3.05 12.20 -15.76
C ALA A 228 -4.47 12.28 -15.14
N GLY A 229 -5.25 13.29 -15.52
CA GLY A 229 -6.63 13.51 -15.07
C GLY A 229 -7.57 12.38 -15.45
N PHE A 230 -8.66 12.26 -14.70
CA PHE A 230 -9.67 11.21 -14.91
C PHE A 230 -10.23 11.22 -16.33
N GLU A 231 -10.59 12.40 -16.85
CA GLU A 231 -11.24 12.55 -18.15
C GLU A 231 -10.33 12.11 -19.29
N GLU A 232 -9.05 12.47 -19.26
CA GLU A 232 -8.05 12.09 -20.25
C GLU A 232 -7.80 10.59 -20.24
N VAL A 233 -7.64 9.99 -19.06
CA VAL A 233 -7.44 8.54 -18.91
C VAL A 233 -8.69 7.77 -19.31
N ARG A 234 -9.89 8.26 -18.96
CA ARG A 234 -11.16 7.66 -19.40
C ARG A 234 -11.30 7.70 -20.91
N ASN A 235 -11.00 8.84 -21.54
CA ASN A 235 -11.04 8.98 -22.99
C ASN A 235 -10.02 8.07 -23.68
N TRP A 236 -8.84 7.89 -23.08
CA TRP A 236 -7.86 6.91 -23.54
C TRP A 236 -8.41 5.48 -23.47
N PHE A 237 -9.09 5.08 -22.39
CA PHE A 237 -9.78 3.79 -22.31
C PHE A 237 -10.89 3.66 -23.36
N ALA A 238 -11.66 4.71 -23.63
CA ALA A 238 -12.75 4.67 -24.61
C ALA A 238 -12.26 4.65 -26.08
N SER A 239 -10.99 5.01 -26.34
CA SER A 239 -10.44 5.05 -27.69
C SER A 239 -10.21 3.65 -28.27
N SER A 240 -10.56 3.46 -29.55
CA SER A 240 -10.21 2.28 -30.34
C SER A 240 -8.74 2.26 -30.77
N GLU A 241 -8.07 3.41 -30.77
CA GLU A 241 -6.66 3.58 -31.17
C GLU A 241 -5.86 4.11 -29.98
N ARG A 242 -5.77 3.30 -28.91
CA ARG A 242 -5.06 3.69 -27.69
C ARG A 242 -3.58 3.83 -27.97
N LYS A 243 -3.02 5.03 -27.75
CA LYS A 243 -1.58 5.24 -27.83
C LYS A 243 -0.90 4.61 -26.61
N ILE A 244 0.04 3.70 -26.87
CA ILE A 244 0.78 2.95 -25.85
C ILE A 244 2.25 3.35 -25.90
N LYS A 245 2.82 3.64 -24.74
CA LYS A 245 4.26 3.75 -24.55
C LYS A 245 4.77 2.46 -23.90
N LYS A 246 5.71 1.79 -24.56
CA LYS A 246 6.45 0.66 -23.98
C LYS A 246 7.72 1.16 -23.32
N MET A 247 8.07 0.60 -22.17
CA MET A 247 9.33 0.87 -21.50
C MET A 247 9.84 -0.37 -20.78
N THR A 248 11.15 -0.44 -20.62
CA THR A 248 11.83 -1.50 -19.88
C THR A 248 12.22 -0.97 -18.51
N ILE A 249 11.94 -1.76 -17.49
CA ILE A 249 12.20 -1.47 -16.08
C ILE A 249 13.26 -2.45 -15.59
N LEU A 250 14.39 -1.89 -15.16
CA LEU A 250 15.44 -2.62 -14.46
C LEU A 250 15.13 -2.64 -12.96
N LEU A 251 15.32 -3.80 -12.34
CA LEU A 251 15.17 -4.00 -10.91
C LEU A 251 16.48 -3.73 -10.18
N ASN A 252 16.39 -3.13 -8.99
CA ASN A 252 17.55 -2.92 -8.12
C ASN A 252 18.05 -4.27 -7.57
N GLN A 253 19.30 -4.62 -7.85
CA GLN A 253 19.87 -5.90 -7.45
C GLN A 253 20.35 -5.93 -5.99
N GLU A 254 20.60 -4.77 -5.40
CA GLU A 254 21.19 -4.64 -4.07
C GLU A 254 20.15 -4.38 -3.00
N GLU A 255 19.11 -3.60 -3.34
CA GLU A 255 18.10 -3.16 -2.40
C GLU A 255 16.93 -4.14 -2.28
N ARG A 256 16.45 -4.34 -1.06
CA ARG A 256 15.28 -5.17 -0.75
C ARG A 256 14.47 -4.52 0.37
N LEU A 257 13.20 -4.26 0.11
CA LEU A 257 12.29 -3.63 1.07
C LEU A 257 11.53 -4.69 1.85
N ASP A 258 11.36 -4.50 3.16
CA ASP A 258 10.66 -5.45 4.05
C ASP A 258 9.16 -5.56 3.77
N ALA A 259 8.58 -4.54 3.14
CA ALA A 259 7.21 -4.52 2.64
C ALA A 259 7.10 -3.51 1.50
N TYR A 260 6.02 -3.61 0.72
CA TYR A 260 5.60 -2.51 -0.14
C TYR A 260 5.06 -1.38 0.74
N SER A 261 5.56 -0.17 0.53
CA SER A 261 5.01 1.03 1.15
C SER A 261 4.97 2.15 0.12
N MET A 262 3.87 2.89 0.12
CA MET A 262 3.84 4.17 -0.58
C MET A 262 4.65 5.19 0.24
N PRO A 263 5.54 5.97 -0.39
CA PRO A 263 6.30 7.03 0.27
C PRO A 263 5.43 8.22 0.69
#